data_AF-A0A354TJR9-F1
#
_entry.id   AF-A0A354TJR9-F1
#
_cell.length_a   1.000
_cell.length_b   1.000
_cell.length_c   1.000
_cell.angle_alpha   90.00
_cell.angle_beta   90.00
_cell.angle_gamma   90.00
#
_symmetry.space_group_name_H-M   'P 1'
#
loop_
_entity.id
_entity.type
_entity.pdbx_description
1 polymer ?
#
loop_
_entity_poly.entity_id
_entity_poly.type
_entity_poly.pdbx_seq_one_letter_code
_entity_poly.pdbx_strand_id
1 'polypeptide(L)'
;MQPDTSASPPLLAPWRLKLVRCIFGVVGLGLGIVLVCAGFYHQRAKHEKVAAWVKTPCRILTWSVDISRSAFGDRVQPTMTYQYDFDGKTHTSSNYDEATDWIVDLRDFEEEGDAARRGPAFCYVNPANPREASFRAARLWFPYSLIGGGGLLALGGFIFLVRTFLPSRRLRGLSAPERQRLFFRRLLASAGVGLMALGVHLMNEQHLVDAIEGVLMRSQLIQVPARVEATGITEERGSGRRSHMTYHRVHLVYSYEQAGRRWFSNRWYFDAPKVDGGSKAEAQALVRAHPVGRELTAWIHPQKPWLATLETGFQWHHVWLLLPLSVLLASFWMVWAGLRRPGTEGT
;
A
#
# COMPACT_ATOMS: atom_id res chain seq x y z
N MET A 1 34.98 -54.40 -23.07
CA MET A 1 34.74 -54.32 -21.61
C MET A 1 34.51 -52.85 -21.29
N GLN A 2 33.25 -52.41 -21.26
CA GLN A 2 32.89 -51.09 -20.73
C GLN A 2 32.59 -51.28 -19.23
N PRO A 3 33.24 -50.56 -18.33
CA PRO A 3 32.93 -50.64 -16.90
C PRO A 3 31.55 -50.02 -16.66
N ASP A 4 30.65 -50.84 -16.13
CA ASP A 4 29.31 -50.44 -15.66
C ASP A 4 29.47 -49.56 -14.41
N THR A 5 29.80 -48.28 -14.61
CA THR A 5 29.83 -47.27 -13.55
C THR A 5 28.48 -46.57 -13.47
N SER A 6 27.44 -47.29 -13.05
CA SER A 6 26.15 -46.69 -12.65
C SER A 6 25.91 -46.89 -11.15
N ALA A 7 26.87 -46.44 -10.33
CA ALA A 7 26.67 -46.31 -8.89
C ALA A 7 25.54 -45.30 -8.65
N SER A 8 24.35 -45.82 -8.38
CA SER A 8 23.17 -45.01 -8.08
C SER A 8 23.46 -44.18 -6.82
N PRO A 9 23.21 -42.86 -6.82
CA PRO A 9 23.46 -42.02 -5.67
C PRO A 9 22.68 -42.55 -4.45
N PRO A 10 23.24 -42.50 -3.24
CA PRO A 10 22.56 -43.00 -2.05
C PRO A 10 21.29 -42.19 -1.82
N LEU A 11 20.14 -42.83 -2.06
CA LEU A 11 18.84 -42.29 -1.71
C LEU A 11 18.79 -42.05 -0.19
N LEU A 12 18.63 -40.80 0.22
CA LEU A 12 18.46 -40.44 1.64
C LEU A 12 17.36 -41.31 2.27
N ALA A 13 17.65 -41.86 3.46
CA ALA A 13 16.70 -42.66 4.20
C ALA A 13 15.36 -41.91 4.39
N PRO A 14 14.19 -42.54 4.15
CA PRO A 14 12.89 -41.86 4.12
C PRO A 14 12.55 -41.04 5.37
N TRP A 15 13.11 -41.43 6.52
CA TRP A 15 12.91 -40.74 7.80
C TRP A 15 13.67 -39.41 7.88
N ARG A 16 14.86 -39.29 7.26
CA ARG A 16 15.67 -38.06 7.28
C ARG A 16 14.96 -36.92 6.54
N LEU A 17 14.34 -37.23 5.41
CA LEU A 17 13.56 -36.26 4.63
C LEU A 17 12.32 -35.78 5.40
N LYS A 18 11.67 -36.67 6.15
CA LYS A 18 10.54 -36.30 7.03
C LYS A 18 11.01 -35.38 8.15
N LEU A 19 12.12 -35.72 8.81
CA LEU A 19 12.68 -34.91 9.90
C LEU A 19 13.00 -33.49 9.43
N VAL A 20 13.70 -33.35 8.30
CA VAL A 20 14.03 -32.03 7.71
C VAL A 20 12.76 -31.23 7.41
N ARG A 21 11.75 -31.84 6.78
CA ARG A 21 10.47 -31.18 6.50
C ARG A 21 9.72 -30.76 7.77
N CYS A 22 9.77 -31.58 8.82
CA CYS A 22 9.20 -31.23 10.12
C CYS A 22 9.90 -30.02 10.73
N ILE A 23 11.24 -29.97 10.71
CA ILE A 23 12.00 -28.83 11.26
C ILE A 23 11.63 -27.53 10.53
N PHE A 24 11.71 -27.53 9.19
CA PHE A 24 11.32 -26.34 8.40
C PHE A 24 9.85 -25.97 8.60
N GLY A 25 8.95 -26.97 8.69
CA GLY A 25 7.53 -26.75 8.93
C GLY A 25 7.25 -26.11 10.28
N VAL A 26 7.87 -26.61 11.36
CA VAL A 26 7.74 -26.07 12.72
C VAL A 26 8.35 -24.68 12.82
N VAL A 27 9.55 -24.46 12.28
CA VAL A 27 10.22 -23.15 12.33
C VAL A 27 9.43 -22.11 11.53
N GLY A 28 8.99 -22.44 10.31
CA GLY A 28 8.17 -21.56 9.49
C GLY A 28 6.81 -21.26 10.13
N LEU A 29 6.17 -22.25 10.74
CA LEU A 29 4.91 -22.04 11.46
C LEU A 29 5.11 -21.15 12.69
N GLY A 30 6.10 -21.46 13.53
CA GLY A 30 6.39 -20.75 14.77
C GLY A 30 6.79 -19.29 14.53
N LEU A 31 7.77 -19.05 13.65
CA LEU A 31 8.20 -17.69 13.31
C LEU A 31 7.07 -16.88 12.66
N GLY A 32 6.26 -17.53 11.81
CA GLY A 32 5.16 -16.88 11.12
C GLY A 32 4.08 -16.40 12.10
N ILE A 33 3.72 -17.26 13.07
CA ILE A 33 2.80 -16.92 14.16
C ILE A 33 3.36 -15.77 15.00
N VAL A 34 4.64 -15.81 15.37
CA VAL A 34 5.27 -14.74 16.17
C VAL A 34 5.18 -13.39 15.46
N LEU A 35 5.46 -13.34 14.15
CA LEU A 35 5.38 -12.10 13.36
C LEU A 35 3.94 -11.59 13.23
N VAL A 36 2.97 -12.49 12.99
CA VAL A 36 1.54 -12.14 12.96
C VAL A 36 1.10 -11.57 14.31
N CYS A 37 1.43 -12.24 15.41
CA CYS A 37 1.10 -11.79 16.75
C CYS A 37 1.76 -10.45 17.06
N ALA A 38 3.05 -10.27 16.77
CA ALA A 38 3.76 -9.02 17.00
C ALA A 38 3.15 -7.86 16.22
N GLY A 39 2.87 -8.06 14.92
CA GLY A 39 2.18 -7.09 14.09
C GLY A 39 0.79 -6.75 14.62
N PHE A 40 0.02 -7.78 14.99
CA PHE A 40 -1.33 -7.62 15.54
C PHE A 40 -1.33 -6.90 16.89
N TYR A 41 -0.44 -7.23 17.83
CA TYR A 41 -0.36 -6.57 19.14
C TYR A 41 0.10 -5.13 19.03
N HIS A 42 1.10 -4.85 18.19
CA HIS A 42 1.54 -3.48 17.92
C HIS A 42 0.39 -2.63 17.36
N GLN A 43 -0.34 -3.18 16.39
CA GLN A 43 -1.49 -2.53 15.80
C GLN A 43 -2.60 -2.35 16.83
N ARG A 44 -2.97 -3.41 17.54
CA ARG A 44 -4.01 -3.40 18.57
C ARG A 44 -3.73 -2.36 19.66
N ALA A 45 -2.48 -2.21 20.12
CA ALA A 45 -2.15 -1.22 21.16
C ALA A 45 -2.44 0.24 20.73
N LYS A 46 -2.23 0.59 19.45
CA LYS A 46 -2.59 1.91 18.92
C LYS A 46 -4.08 2.03 18.62
N HIS A 47 -4.67 0.96 18.09
CA HIS A 47 -6.08 0.93 17.73
C HIS A 47 -7.02 0.89 18.92
N GLU A 48 -6.70 0.16 19.99
CA GLU A 48 -7.54 0.06 21.19
C GLU A 48 -7.73 1.41 21.85
N LYS A 49 -6.73 2.30 21.78
CA LYS A 49 -6.87 3.67 22.27
C LYS A 49 -8.03 4.37 21.60
N VAL A 50 -8.05 4.43 20.27
CA VAL A 50 -9.06 5.17 19.49
C VAL A 50 -10.35 4.36 19.30
N ALA A 51 -10.30 3.02 19.33
CA ALA A 51 -11.48 2.16 19.16
C ALA A 51 -12.46 2.28 20.33
N ALA A 52 -11.96 2.63 21.51
CA ALA A 52 -12.79 2.93 22.68
C ALA A 52 -13.35 4.37 22.67
N TRP A 53 -12.95 5.21 21.71
CA TRP A 53 -13.40 6.60 21.65
C TRP A 53 -14.82 6.70 21.08
N VAL A 54 -15.58 7.62 21.66
CA VAL A 54 -16.97 7.83 21.30
C VAL A 54 -17.04 8.68 20.03
N LYS A 55 -17.77 8.20 19.02
CA LYS A 55 -18.05 8.95 17.80
C LYS A 55 -19.03 10.09 18.13
N THR A 56 -18.55 11.32 18.08
CA THR A 56 -19.29 12.52 18.48
C THR A 56 -19.41 13.48 17.31
N PRO A 57 -20.62 14.02 17.02
CA PRO A 57 -20.77 15.09 16.04
C PRO A 57 -19.85 16.27 16.38
N CYS A 58 -19.17 16.80 15.38
CA CYS A 58 -18.29 17.95 15.56
C CYS A 58 -18.54 19.00 14.49
N ARG A 59 -18.22 20.23 14.83
CA ARG A 59 -18.24 21.37 13.92
C ARG A 59 -16.81 21.70 13.53
N ILE A 60 -16.51 21.62 12.24
CA ILE A 60 -15.24 22.12 11.71
C ILE A 60 -15.21 23.64 11.86
N LEU A 61 -14.21 24.15 12.58
CA LEU A 61 -13.99 25.57 12.76
C LEU A 61 -13.03 26.10 11.68
N THR A 62 -11.90 25.42 11.51
CA THR A 62 -10.92 25.74 10.47
C THR A 62 -10.46 24.49 9.74
N TRP A 63 -10.16 24.66 8.45
CA TRP A 63 -9.57 23.64 7.60
C TRP A 63 -8.69 24.34 6.57
N SER A 64 -7.38 24.36 6.83
CA SER A 64 -6.39 25.06 6.01
C SER A 64 -5.15 24.21 5.79
N VAL A 65 -4.37 24.58 4.80
CA VAL A 65 -3.01 24.08 4.63
C VAL A 65 -2.10 25.26 4.91
N ASP A 66 -1.35 25.17 6.00
CA ASP A 66 -0.42 26.21 6.42
C ASP A 66 0.94 25.93 5.82
N ILE A 67 1.52 26.94 5.19
CA ILE A 67 2.82 26.86 4.55
C ILE A 67 3.73 27.82 5.28
N SER A 68 4.67 27.25 6.04
CA SER A 68 5.64 28.01 6.82
C SER A 68 7.01 27.90 6.18
N ARG A 69 7.69 29.04 5.97
CA ARG A 69 9.07 29.05 5.48
C ARG A 69 10.02 28.82 6.64
N SER A 70 10.91 27.85 6.50
CA SER A 70 11.98 27.60 7.46
C SER A 70 13.35 27.64 6.79
N ALA A 71 14.42 27.72 7.59
CA ALA A 71 15.80 27.63 7.07
C ALA A 71 16.07 26.28 6.35
N PHE A 72 15.25 25.26 6.60
CA PHE A 72 15.36 23.92 6.00
C PHE A 72 14.40 23.71 4.82
N GLY A 73 13.76 24.78 4.34
CA GLY A 73 12.77 24.74 3.27
C GLY A 73 11.34 24.99 3.77
N ASP A 74 10.41 24.98 2.83
CA ASP A 74 8.99 25.20 3.10
C ASP A 74 8.39 23.97 3.77
N ARG A 75 7.77 24.17 4.94
CA ARG A 75 7.03 23.15 5.67
C ARG A 75 5.54 23.35 5.41
N VAL A 76 4.94 22.34 4.79
CA VAL A 76 3.52 22.28 4.48
C VAL A 76 2.87 21.46 5.60
N GLN A 77 1.98 22.10 6.35
CA GLN A 77 1.30 21.49 7.47
C GLN A 77 -0.21 21.63 7.26
N PRO A 78 -0.94 20.53 7.00
CA PRO A 78 -2.39 20.56 7.05
C PRO A 78 -2.81 20.87 8.49
N THR A 79 -3.64 21.90 8.64
CA THR A 79 -4.15 22.36 9.93
C THR A 79 -5.67 22.29 9.88
N MET A 80 -6.25 21.67 10.90
CA MET A 80 -7.68 21.74 11.12
C MET A 80 -7.94 22.04 12.58
N THR A 81 -9.06 22.70 12.85
CA THR A 81 -9.60 22.82 14.20
C THR A 81 -11.07 22.51 14.16
N TYR A 82 -11.55 21.82 15.19
CA TYR A 82 -12.95 21.44 15.30
C TYR A 82 -13.41 21.54 16.75
N GLN A 83 -14.69 21.78 16.90
CA GLN A 83 -15.39 21.91 18.16
C GLN A 83 -16.37 20.76 18.31
N TYR A 84 -16.51 20.24 19.52
CA TYR A 84 -17.47 19.18 19.83
C TYR A 84 -17.98 19.36 21.25
N ASP A 85 -19.20 18.90 21.48
CA ASP A 85 -19.80 18.87 22.81
C ASP A 85 -19.75 17.44 23.35
N PHE A 86 -19.21 17.28 24.56
CA PHE A 86 -19.13 15.99 25.24
C PHE A 86 -19.38 16.19 26.73
N ASP A 87 -20.30 15.41 27.29
CA ASP A 87 -20.70 15.51 28.70
C ASP A 87 -21.11 16.94 29.14
N GLY A 88 -21.90 17.61 28.28
CA GLY A 88 -22.39 18.97 28.53
C GLY A 88 -21.33 20.07 28.46
N LYS A 89 -20.10 19.76 28.05
CA LYS A 89 -19.01 20.72 27.90
C LYS A 89 -18.56 20.81 26.46
N THR A 90 -18.26 22.03 26.02
CA THR A 90 -17.71 22.29 24.70
C THR A 90 -16.19 22.21 24.73
N HIS A 91 -15.64 21.42 23.83
CA HIS A 91 -14.21 21.18 23.67
C HIS A 91 -13.74 21.60 22.27
N THR A 92 -12.44 21.84 22.14
CA THR A 92 -11.80 22.14 20.86
C THR A 92 -10.55 21.29 20.71
N SER A 93 -10.34 20.75 19.52
CA SER A 93 -9.14 19.97 19.19
C SER A 93 -8.66 20.35 17.79
N SER A 94 -7.37 20.14 17.55
CA SER A 94 -6.72 20.28 16.25
C SER A 94 -6.10 18.98 15.76
N ASN A 95 -6.29 17.89 16.50
CA ASN A 95 -5.67 16.62 16.20
C ASN A 95 -6.44 15.91 15.07
N TYR A 96 -5.76 15.72 13.95
CA TYR A 96 -6.31 15.11 12.76
C TYR A 96 -6.33 13.58 12.84
N ASP A 97 -5.21 12.98 13.27
CA ASP A 97 -5.04 11.52 13.34
C ASP A 97 -4.07 11.15 14.47
N GLU A 98 -4.62 10.73 15.61
CA GLU A 98 -3.83 10.26 16.76
C GLU A 98 -3.04 8.96 16.46
N ALA A 99 -3.47 8.18 15.46
CA ALA A 99 -2.87 6.87 15.19
C ALA A 99 -1.62 6.94 14.31
N THR A 100 -1.39 8.07 13.62
CA THR A 100 -0.44 8.13 12.50
C THR A 100 0.48 9.35 12.56
N ASP A 101 1.79 9.12 12.70
CA ASP A 101 2.84 10.16 12.64
C ASP A 101 3.19 10.62 11.20
N TRP A 102 2.42 10.22 10.19
CA TRP A 102 2.81 10.36 8.77
C TRP A 102 2.34 11.67 8.14
N ILE A 103 3.09 12.10 7.12
CA ILE A 103 2.72 13.19 6.23
C ILE A 103 1.39 12.83 5.56
N VAL A 104 0.35 13.58 5.87
CA VAL A 104 -0.97 13.43 5.26
C VAL A 104 -0.88 13.82 3.79
N ASP A 105 -1.37 12.96 2.90
CA ASP A 105 -1.55 13.31 1.50
C ASP A 105 -2.55 14.47 1.40
N LEU A 106 -2.17 15.56 0.73
CA LEU A 106 -3.03 16.74 0.61
C LEU A 106 -4.34 16.42 -0.12
N ARG A 107 -4.34 15.46 -1.05
CA ARG A 107 -5.56 15.00 -1.72
C ARG A 107 -6.54 14.42 -0.71
N ASP A 108 -6.07 13.48 0.12
CA ASP A 108 -6.91 12.81 1.12
C ASP A 108 -7.39 13.81 2.19
N PHE A 109 -6.53 14.74 2.58
CA PHE A 109 -6.90 15.84 3.48
C PHE A 109 -8.00 16.70 2.86
N GLU A 110 -7.82 17.19 1.63
CA GLU A 110 -8.80 18.05 0.99
C GLU A 110 -10.12 17.33 0.68
N GLU A 111 -10.07 16.05 0.32
CA GLU A 111 -11.24 15.19 0.14
C GLU A 111 -12.08 15.10 1.42
N GLU A 112 -11.43 14.76 2.54
CA GLU A 112 -12.11 14.64 3.82
C GLU A 112 -12.65 15.97 4.32
N GLY A 113 -11.88 17.04 4.15
CA GLY A 113 -12.34 18.38 4.50
C GLY A 113 -13.54 18.81 3.69
N ASP A 114 -13.58 18.48 2.39
CA ASP A 114 -14.73 18.75 1.55
C ASP A 114 -15.97 17.94 1.98
N ALA A 115 -15.79 16.65 2.27
CA ALA A 115 -16.85 15.81 2.83
C ALA A 115 -17.38 16.38 4.18
N ALA A 116 -16.47 16.78 5.07
CA ALA A 116 -16.78 17.35 6.38
C ALA A 116 -17.52 18.70 6.30
N ARG A 117 -17.29 19.48 5.23
CA ARG A 117 -18.01 20.75 4.98
C ARG A 117 -19.41 20.54 4.40
N ARG A 118 -19.62 19.49 3.61
CA ARG A 118 -20.91 19.20 2.97
C ARG A 118 -21.91 18.47 3.85
N GLY A 119 -21.45 17.78 4.89
CA GLY A 119 -22.29 16.95 5.74
C GLY A 119 -21.92 17.04 7.22
N PRO A 120 -22.60 16.26 8.08
CA PRO A 120 -22.22 16.17 9.47
C PRO A 120 -20.80 15.61 9.58
N ALA A 121 -19.91 16.36 10.21
CA ALA A 121 -18.58 15.89 10.54
C ALA A 121 -18.62 15.15 11.88
N PHE A 122 -17.78 14.13 12.02
CA PHE A 122 -17.67 13.35 13.25
C PHE A 122 -16.22 13.32 13.69
N CYS A 123 -16.01 13.42 15.00
CA CYS A 123 -14.74 13.19 15.65
C CYS A 123 -14.87 12.02 16.63
N TYR A 124 -13.73 11.55 17.12
CA TYR A 124 -13.63 10.47 18.09
C TYR A 124 -13.06 11.05 19.37
N VAL A 125 -13.86 11.04 20.44
CA VAL A 125 -13.52 11.66 21.72
C VAL A 125 -13.18 10.58 22.75
N ASN A 126 -12.07 10.77 23.46
CA ASN A 126 -11.69 9.87 24.55
C ASN A 126 -12.64 10.06 25.75
N PRO A 127 -13.47 9.06 26.12
CA PRO A 127 -14.41 9.21 27.23
C PRO A 127 -13.70 9.35 28.59
N ALA A 128 -12.47 8.86 28.73
CA ALA A 128 -11.69 9.00 29.96
C ALA A 128 -11.01 10.38 30.07
N ASN A 129 -10.76 11.05 28.94
CA ASN A 129 -10.18 12.39 28.89
C ASN A 129 -10.76 13.18 27.70
N PRO A 130 -11.89 13.91 27.87
CA PRO A 130 -12.54 14.62 26.76
C PRO A 130 -11.74 15.76 26.13
N ARG A 131 -10.51 16.05 26.59
CA ARG A 131 -9.58 16.95 25.90
C ARG A 131 -8.82 16.26 24.77
N GLU A 132 -8.75 14.93 24.80
CA GLU A 132 -8.19 14.11 23.74
C GLU A 132 -9.30 13.72 22.77
N ALA A 133 -9.18 14.20 21.54
CA ALA A 133 -10.02 13.77 20.43
C ALA A 133 -9.20 13.72 19.16
N SER A 134 -9.61 12.87 18.21
CA SER A 134 -9.04 12.76 16.87
C SER A 134 -10.17 12.92 15.85
N PHE A 135 -9.88 13.58 14.74
CA PHE A 135 -10.84 13.69 13.65
C PHE A 135 -11.04 12.35 12.94
N ARG A 136 -9.95 11.61 12.69
CA ARG A 136 -10.00 10.26 12.10
C ARG A 136 -10.13 9.17 13.15
N ALA A 137 -10.83 8.10 12.77
CA ALA A 137 -10.75 6.83 13.45
C ALA A 137 -9.37 6.20 13.19
N ALA A 138 -8.92 5.31 14.08
CA ALA A 138 -7.70 4.57 13.83
C ALA A 138 -7.85 3.73 12.55
N ARG A 139 -7.02 4.05 11.53
CA ARG A 139 -7.00 3.33 10.25
C ARG A 139 -6.05 2.14 10.36
N LEU A 140 -6.54 0.95 10.01
CA LEU A 140 -5.84 -0.33 10.19
C LEU A 140 -4.65 -0.53 9.25
N TRP A 141 -3.89 0.52 8.93
CA TRP A 141 -3.01 0.50 7.77
C TRP A 141 -1.60 -0.05 8.03
N PHE A 142 -1.18 -0.24 9.30
CA PHE A 142 0.18 -0.68 9.64
C PHE A 142 0.20 -1.74 10.78
N PRO A 143 0.99 -2.85 10.69
CA PRO A 143 1.87 -3.33 9.61
C PRO A 143 1.30 -4.58 8.91
N TYR A 144 0.51 -4.38 7.84
CA TYR A 144 0.07 -5.50 6.97
C TYR A 144 1.24 -6.30 6.41
N SER A 145 2.44 -5.73 6.32
CA SER A 145 3.65 -6.46 5.93
C SER A 145 4.06 -7.51 6.95
N LEU A 146 3.98 -7.23 8.26
CA LEU A 146 4.27 -8.21 9.32
C LEU A 146 3.17 -9.26 9.44
N ILE A 147 1.89 -8.84 9.38
CA ILE A 147 0.75 -9.76 9.44
C ILE A 147 0.68 -10.61 8.18
N GLY A 148 0.80 -10.00 7.00
CA GLY A 148 0.78 -10.69 5.71
C GLY A 148 2.00 -11.59 5.51
N GLY A 149 3.20 -11.07 5.74
CA GLY A 149 4.44 -11.84 5.63
C GLY A 149 4.51 -12.99 6.64
N GLY A 150 4.16 -12.71 7.91
CA GLY A 150 4.06 -13.74 8.94
C GLY A 150 2.99 -14.78 8.63
N GLY A 151 1.83 -14.36 8.11
CA GLY A 151 0.74 -15.25 7.72
C GLY A 151 1.12 -16.18 6.58
N LEU A 152 1.81 -15.69 5.56
CA LEU A 152 2.34 -16.51 4.46
C LEU A 152 3.38 -17.52 4.97
N LEU A 153 4.27 -17.11 5.86
CA LEU A 153 5.28 -18.00 6.45
C LEU A 153 4.62 -19.10 7.30
N ALA A 154 3.62 -18.73 8.11
CA ALA A 154 2.85 -19.65 8.93
C ALA A 154 2.08 -20.67 8.09
N LEU A 155 1.41 -20.20 7.03
CA LEU A 155 0.68 -21.04 6.09
C LEU A 155 1.64 -22.00 5.37
N GLY A 156 2.81 -21.52 4.93
CA GLY A 156 3.84 -22.34 4.33
C GLY A 156 4.32 -23.45 5.28
N GLY A 157 4.62 -23.10 6.53
CA GLY A 157 5.01 -24.06 7.57
C GLY A 157 3.93 -25.11 7.84
N PHE A 158 2.67 -24.68 7.95
CA PHE A 158 1.53 -25.57 8.14
C PHE A 158 1.35 -26.55 6.97
N ILE A 159 1.41 -26.07 5.72
CA ILE A 159 1.32 -26.92 4.54
C ILE A 159 2.44 -27.98 4.52
N PHE A 160 3.67 -27.61 4.90
CA PHE A 160 4.79 -28.55 5.00
C PHE A 160 4.54 -29.65 6.04
N LEU A 161 4.00 -29.29 7.21
CA LEU A 161 3.66 -30.25 8.26
C LEU A 161 2.53 -31.20 7.82
N VAL A 162 1.42 -30.64 7.31
CA VAL A 162 0.28 -31.40 6.80
C VAL A 162 0.73 -32.41 5.74
N ARG A 163 1.56 -31.99 4.77
CA ARG A 163 2.07 -32.90 3.74
C ARG A 163 3.02 -33.97 4.26
N THR A 164 3.68 -33.74 5.39
CA THR A 164 4.59 -34.71 6.00
C THR A 164 3.82 -35.85 6.69
N PHE A 165 2.65 -35.54 7.27
CA PHE A 165 1.86 -36.50 8.04
C PHE A 165 0.63 -37.05 7.32
N LEU A 166 0.08 -36.38 6.30
CA LEU A 166 -1.04 -36.95 5.56
C LEU A 166 -0.58 -38.19 4.78
N PRO A 167 -1.14 -39.38 5.09
CA PRO A 167 -0.80 -40.59 4.37
C PRO A 167 -1.18 -40.39 2.91
N SER A 168 -0.24 -40.63 1.98
CA SER A 168 -0.46 -40.55 0.53
C SER A 168 -1.40 -41.66 0.01
N ARG A 169 -2.36 -42.12 0.81
CA ARG A 169 -3.27 -43.25 0.57
C ARG A 169 -4.05 -43.08 -0.74
N ARG A 170 -4.42 -41.85 -1.13
CA ARG A 170 -5.11 -41.58 -2.40
C ARG A 170 -4.27 -41.80 -3.67
N LEU A 171 -2.96 -42.04 -3.55
CA LEU A 171 -2.07 -42.25 -4.71
C LEU A 171 -1.69 -43.72 -4.90
N ARG A 172 -2.14 -44.65 -4.04
CA ARG A 172 -1.71 -46.06 -4.07
C ARG A 172 -2.27 -46.87 -5.24
N GLY A 173 -3.29 -46.39 -5.94
CA GLY A 173 -3.83 -47.03 -7.16
C GLY A 173 -3.44 -46.33 -8.47
N LEU A 174 -2.74 -45.19 -8.41
CA LEU A 174 -2.35 -44.46 -9.61
C LEU A 174 -0.99 -44.94 -10.10
N SER A 175 -0.89 -45.14 -11.41
CA SER A 175 0.38 -45.41 -12.07
C SER A 175 1.38 -44.28 -11.79
N ALA A 176 2.68 -44.59 -11.82
CA ALA A 176 3.75 -43.60 -11.67
C ALA A 176 3.53 -42.32 -12.52
N PRO A 177 3.18 -42.40 -13.83
CA PRO A 177 2.94 -41.21 -14.65
C PRO A 177 1.72 -40.38 -14.20
N GLU A 178 0.63 -41.01 -13.77
CA GLU A 178 -0.55 -40.28 -13.28
C GLU A 178 -0.27 -39.54 -11.97
N ARG A 179 0.49 -40.18 -11.07
CA ARG A 179 0.93 -39.56 -9.82
C ARG A 179 1.80 -38.33 -10.08
N GLN A 180 2.72 -38.43 -11.04
CA GLN A 180 3.58 -37.33 -11.47
C GLN A 180 2.74 -36.19 -12.06
N ARG A 181 1.79 -36.48 -12.95
CA ARG A 181 0.87 -35.47 -13.52
C ARG A 181 0.06 -34.73 -12.45
N LEU A 182 -0.53 -35.45 -11.49
CA LEU A 182 -1.28 -34.83 -10.40
C LEU A 182 -0.40 -33.97 -9.49
N PHE A 183 0.84 -34.40 -9.23
CA PHE A 183 1.81 -33.61 -8.48
C PHE A 183 2.12 -32.29 -9.19
N PHE A 184 2.48 -32.34 -10.49
CA PHE A 184 2.78 -31.15 -11.28
C PHE A 184 1.59 -30.20 -11.36
N ARG A 185 0.37 -30.71 -11.53
CA ARG A 185 -0.85 -29.88 -11.55
C ARG A 185 -1.11 -29.16 -10.23
N ARG A 186 -0.92 -29.84 -9.09
CA ARG A 186 -1.05 -29.21 -7.78
C ARG A 186 0.04 -28.17 -7.54
N LEU A 187 1.26 -28.48 -7.93
CA LEU A 187 2.38 -27.54 -7.84
C LEU A 187 2.11 -26.29 -8.69
N LEU A 188 1.63 -26.48 -9.92
CA LEU A 188 1.26 -25.39 -10.83
C LEU A 188 0.13 -24.52 -10.24
N ALA A 189 -0.92 -25.14 -9.71
CA ALA A 189 -2.01 -24.41 -9.07
C ALA A 189 -1.53 -23.60 -7.84
N SER A 190 -0.72 -24.22 -6.97
CA SER A 190 -0.17 -23.54 -5.80
C SER A 190 0.77 -22.39 -6.16
N ALA A 191 1.63 -22.59 -7.16
CA ALA A 191 2.48 -21.53 -7.70
C ALA A 191 1.64 -20.39 -8.29
N GLY A 192 0.56 -20.71 -9.00
CA GLY A 192 -0.42 -19.74 -9.48
C GLY A 192 -1.01 -18.91 -8.34
N VAL A 193 -1.51 -19.52 -7.27
CA VAL A 193 -2.04 -18.75 -6.11
C VAL A 193 -0.97 -17.81 -5.51
N GLY A 194 0.27 -18.29 -5.37
CA GLY A 194 1.37 -17.46 -4.86
C GLY A 194 1.67 -16.26 -5.75
N LEU A 195 1.74 -16.46 -7.07
CA LEU A 195 1.92 -15.37 -8.05
C LEU A 195 0.73 -14.42 -8.07
N MET A 196 -0.49 -14.91 -7.85
CA MET A 196 -1.68 -14.06 -7.78
C MET A 196 -1.60 -13.09 -6.60
N ALA A 197 -1.24 -13.60 -5.41
CA ALA A 197 -1.03 -12.77 -4.23
C ALA A 197 0.09 -11.73 -4.44
N LEU A 198 1.20 -12.14 -5.08
CA LEU A 198 2.29 -11.24 -5.46
C LEU A 198 1.81 -10.16 -6.44
N GLY A 199 1.03 -10.52 -7.46
CA GLY A 199 0.46 -9.59 -8.43
C GLY A 199 -0.41 -8.53 -7.76
N VAL A 200 -1.31 -8.94 -6.85
CA VAL A 200 -2.14 -8.00 -6.06
C VAL A 200 -1.28 -7.07 -5.20
N HIS A 201 -0.26 -7.61 -4.53
CA HIS A 201 0.65 -6.78 -3.73
C HIS A 201 1.38 -5.74 -4.58
N LEU A 202 1.91 -6.14 -5.74
CA LEU A 202 2.58 -5.22 -6.67
C LEU A 202 1.62 -4.13 -7.19
N MET A 203 0.37 -4.47 -7.49
CA MET A 203 -0.63 -3.48 -7.90
C MET A 203 -0.93 -2.46 -6.80
N ASN A 204 -0.97 -2.90 -5.54
CA ASN A 204 -1.23 -2.02 -4.40
C ASN A 204 -0.05 -1.06 -4.13
N GLU A 205 1.19 -1.55 -4.22
CA GLU A 205 2.40 -0.74 -4.04
C GLU A 205 2.61 0.28 -5.18
N GLN A 206 2.20 -0.06 -6.40
CA GLN A 206 2.38 0.83 -7.57
C GLN A 206 1.30 1.90 -7.72
N HIS A 207 0.40 2.07 -6.73
CA HIS A 207 -0.71 3.02 -6.83
C HIS A 207 -1.52 2.86 -8.14
N LEU A 208 -1.62 1.62 -8.66
CA LEU A 208 -2.23 1.33 -9.96
C LEU A 208 -3.66 1.88 -10.06
N VAL A 209 -4.41 1.79 -8.96
CA VAL A 209 -5.79 2.29 -8.90
C VAL A 209 -5.83 3.79 -9.18
N ASP A 210 -4.92 4.58 -8.58
CA ASP A 210 -4.81 6.02 -8.81
C ASP A 210 -4.41 6.32 -10.27
N ALA A 211 -3.49 5.54 -10.84
CA ALA A 211 -3.06 5.69 -12.23
C ALA A 211 -4.21 5.40 -13.22
N ILE A 212 -4.94 4.29 -13.01
CA ILE A 212 -6.11 3.94 -13.81
C ILE A 212 -7.19 5.00 -13.67
N GLU A 213 -7.46 5.45 -12.45
CA GLU A 213 -8.42 6.52 -12.19
C GLU A 213 -8.04 7.79 -12.96
N GLY A 214 -6.77 8.20 -12.93
CA GLY A 214 -6.25 9.34 -13.69
C GLY A 214 -6.44 9.21 -15.19
N VAL A 215 -6.20 8.02 -15.77
CA VAL A 215 -6.42 7.76 -17.20
C VAL A 215 -7.92 7.84 -17.55
N LEU A 216 -8.78 7.23 -16.73
CA LEU A 216 -10.23 7.22 -16.96
C LEU A 216 -10.86 8.61 -16.81
N MET A 217 -10.31 9.45 -15.94
CA MET A 217 -10.81 10.81 -15.69
C MET A 217 -10.29 11.85 -16.66
N ARG A 218 -9.28 11.54 -17.49
CA ARG A 218 -8.56 12.53 -18.30
C ARG A 218 -9.47 13.41 -19.16
N SER A 219 -10.56 12.86 -19.71
CA SER A 219 -11.51 13.61 -20.54
C SER A 219 -12.41 14.58 -19.76
N GLN A 220 -12.47 14.44 -18.44
CA GLN A 220 -13.31 15.25 -17.54
C GLN A 220 -12.52 16.37 -16.87
N LEU A 221 -11.20 16.41 -17.05
CA LEU A 221 -10.34 17.40 -16.41
C LEU A 221 -10.42 18.73 -17.14
N ILE A 222 -10.46 19.80 -16.34
CA ILE A 222 -10.38 21.17 -16.83
C ILE A 222 -9.06 21.79 -16.40
N GLN A 223 -8.52 22.69 -17.23
CA GLN A 223 -7.35 23.47 -16.88
C GLN A 223 -7.75 24.68 -16.04
N VAL A 224 -7.04 24.91 -14.95
CA VAL A 224 -7.19 26.10 -14.10
C VAL A 224 -5.84 26.74 -13.83
N PRO A 225 -5.78 28.08 -13.71
CA PRO A 225 -4.58 28.74 -13.22
C PRO A 225 -4.33 28.32 -11.77
N ALA A 226 -3.09 27.95 -11.48
CA ALA A 226 -2.62 27.63 -10.16
C ALA A 226 -1.35 28.41 -9.85
N ARG A 227 -1.06 28.56 -8.57
CA ARG A 227 0.11 29.28 -8.07
C ARG A 227 0.95 28.36 -7.22
N VAL A 228 2.26 28.34 -7.45
CA VAL A 228 3.21 27.61 -6.62
C VAL A 228 3.27 28.28 -5.24
N GLU A 229 2.96 27.54 -4.19
CA GLU A 229 2.99 28.04 -2.81
C GLU A 229 4.25 27.63 -2.06
N ALA A 230 4.74 26.42 -2.33
CA ALA A 230 5.95 25.90 -1.72
C ALA A 230 6.71 25.03 -2.72
N THR A 231 8.03 25.16 -2.76
CA THR A 231 8.90 24.22 -3.46
C THR A 231 10.16 23.91 -2.66
N GLY A 232 10.58 22.65 -2.69
CA GLY A 232 11.73 22.18 -1.91
C GLY A 232 12.28 20.86 -2.39
N ILE A 233 13.45 20.50 -1.86
CA ILE A 233 14.10 19.21 -2.11
C ILE A 233 14.31 18.53 -0.77
N THR A 234 13.81 17.31 -0.64
CA THR A 234 14.17 16.43 0.47
C THR A 234 15.25 15.47 0.01
N GLU A 235 16.32 15.36 0.79
CA GLU A 235 17.35 14.35 0.59
C GLU A 235 17.02 13.14 1.45
N GLU A 236 16.78 11.98 0.83
CA GLU A 236 16.57 10.72 1.53
C GLU A 236 17.74 9.79 1.24
N ARG A 237 18.45 9.38 2.29
CA ARG A 237 19.52 8.39 2.15
C ARG A 237 18.91 7.01 2.00
N GLY A 238 19.32 6.26 0.99
CA GLY A 238 18.87 4.88 0.82
C GLY A 238 19.19 4.03 2.05
N SER A 239 18.40 2.99 2.27
CA SER A 239 18.62 2.05 3.37
C SER A 239 19.33 0.77 2.88
N GLY A 240 20.00 0.07 3.81
CA GLY A 240 20.65 -1.22 3.53
C GLY A 240 21.72 -1.14 2.44
N ARG A 241 21.60 -1.97 1.39
CA ARG A 241 22.56 -2.02 0.27
C ARG A 241 22.61 -0.73 -0.55
N ARG A 242 21.62 0.16 -0.42
CA ARG A 242 21.58 1.46 -1.09
C ARG A 242 21.95 2.62 -0.17
N SER A 243 22.62 2.36 0.95
CA SER A 243 23.08 3.40 1.89
C SER A 243 24.11 4.39 1.34
N HIS A 244 24.70 4.08 0.19
CA HIS A 244 25.58 4.99 -0.56
C HIS A 244 24.81 5.87 -1.56
N MET A 245 23.53 5.60 -1.80
CA MET A 245 22.68 6.40 -2.69
C MET A 245 21.91 7.44 -1.87
N THR A 246 21.88 8.66 -2.38
CA THR A 246 21.01 9.73 -1.87
C THR A 246 19.97 10.03 -2.94
N TYR A 247 18.70 9.95 -2.57
CA TYR A 247 17.57 10.28 -3.43
C TYR A 247 17.17 11.73 -3.18
N HIS A 248 17.03 12.51 -4.26
CA HIS A 248 16.60 13.90 -4.18
C HIS A 248 15.14 14.00 -4.62
N ARG A 249 14.23 14.17 -3.67
CA ARG A 249 12.80 14.25 -3.96
C ARG A 249 12.36 15.70 -4.01
N VAL A 250 11.76 16.10 -5.12
CA VAL A 250 11.19 17.44 -5.25
C VAL A 250 9.79 17.44 -4.66
N HIS A 251 9.54 18.38 -3.77
CA HIS A 251 8.22 18.69 -3.25
C HIS A 251 7.77 19.99 -3.87
N LEU A 252 6.58 19.98 -4.46
CA LEU A 252 5.92 21.15 -5.00
C LEU A 252 4.50 21.15 -4.47
N VAL A 253 4.09 22.23 -3.80
CA VAL A 253 2.72 22.48 -3.41
C VAL A 253 2.23 23.70 -4.16
N TYR A 254 1.08 23.56 -4.79
CA TYR A 254 0.44 24.63 -5.52
C TYR A 254 -1.00 24.79 -5.03
N SER A 255 -1.52 26.00 -5.18
CA SER A 255 -2.91 26.31 -4.89
C SER A 255 -3.65 26.76 -6.15
N TYR A 256 -4.95 26.54 -6.19
CA TYR A 256 -5.84 26.98 -7.27
C TYR A 256 -7.20 27.34 -6.68
N GLU A 257 -7.97 28.12 -7.43
CA GLU A 257 -9.34 28.47 -7.06
C GLU A 257 -10.33 27.67 -7.91
N GLN A 258 -11.30 27.05 -7.25
CA GLN A 258 -12.43 26.39 -7.89
C GLN A 258 -13.69 26.59 -7.05
N ALA A 259 -14.75 27.06 -7.70
CA ALA A 259 -16.03 27.37 -7.06
C ALA A 259 -15.90 28.34 -5.86
N GLY A 260 -15.09 29.40 -6.02
CA GLY A 260 -14.88 30.43 -5.00
C GLY A 260 -14.08 29.97 -3.78
N ARG A 261 -13.44 28.79 -3.87
CA ARG A 261 -12.64 28.21 -2.80
C ARG A 261 -11.23 27.94 -3.29
N ARG A 262 -10.25 28.25 -2.44
CA ARG A 262 -8.85 27.88 -2.64
C ARG A 262 -8.61 26.44 -2.20
N TRP A 263 -7.93 25.68 -3.05
CA TRP A 263 -7.55 24.28 -2.85
C TRP A 263 -6.04 24.15 -2.94
N PHE A 264 -5.50 23.10 -2.32
CA PHE A 264 -4.08 22.79 -2.37
C PHE A 264 -3.86 21.39 -2.92
N SER A 265 -2.82 21.23 -3.72
CA SER A 265 -2.35 19.92 -4.16
C SER A 265 -0.83 19.91 -4.20
N ASN A 266 -0.27 18.71 -4.01
CA ASN A 266 1.15 18.42 -4.14
C ASN A 266 1.45 17.39 -5.23
N ARG A 267 0.47 17.08 -6.09
CA ARG A 267 0.57 16.00 -7.07
C ARG A 267 1.09 16.51 -8.41
N TRP A 268 2.12 15.84 -8.90
CA TRP A 268 2.61 16.07 -10.25
C TRP A 268 1.85 15.25 -11.28
N TYR A 269 1.55 14.00 -10.90
CA TYR A 269 0.73 13.04 -11.63
C TYR A 269 -0.35 12.49 -10.70
N PHE A 270 -1.38 11.84 -11.25
CA PHE A 270 -2.47 11.27 -10.45
C PHE A 270 -2.03 10.23 -9.43
N ASP A 271 -0.99 9.47 -9.75
CA ASP A 271 -0.44 8.37 -8.94
C ASP A 271 0.84 8.75 -8.19
N ALA A 272 1.47 9.88 -8.54
CA ALA A 272 2.73 10.31 -7.96
C ALA A 272 2.61 11.67 -7.24
N PRO A 273 2.52 11.66 -5.88
CA PRO A 273 2.58 12.88 -5.08
C PRO A 273 4.00 13.49 -5.02
N LYS A 274 5.00 12.83 -5.61
CA LYS A 274 6.39 13.26 -5.63
C LYS A 274 6.99 12.95 -6.98
N VAL A 275 7.83 13.85 -7.47
CA VAL A 275 8.73 13.54 -8.59
C VAL A 275 10.06 13.12 -7.98
N ASP A 276 10.47 11.88 -8.28
CA ASP A 276 11.84 11.46 -8.01
C ASP A 276 12.76 12.27 -8.95
N GLY A 277 13.32 13.37 -8.43
CA GLY A 277 14.29 14.18 -9.14
C GLY A 277 15.59 13.40 -9.15
N GLY A 278 15.93 12.78 -10.29
CA GLY A 278 17.05 11.85 -10.41
C GLY A 278 18.33 12.32 -9.69
N SER A 279 19.14 13.12 -10.37
CA SER A 279 20.33 13.72 -9.73
C SER A 279 19.98 14.97 -8.91
N LYS A 280 20.85 15.36 -7.96
CA LYS A 280 20.72 16.65 -7.24
C LYS A 280 20.55 17.83 -8.18
N ALA A 281 21.28 17.82 -9.31
CA ALA A 281 21.24 18.88 -10.30
C ALA A 281 19.88 18.97 -11.01
N GLU A 282 19.28 17.83 -11.35
CA GLU A 282 17.93 17.74 -11.94
C GLU A 282 16.86 18.21 -10.97
N ALA A 283 16.91 17.74 -9.72
CA ALA A 283 15.99 18.18 -8.67
C ALA A 283 16.07 19.72 -8.46
N GLN A 284 17.28 20.28 -8.45
CA GLN A 284 17.50 21.72 -8.38
C GLN A 284 17.02 22.47 -9.63
N ALA A 285 17.20 21.90 -10.83
CA ALA A 285 16.66 22.47 -12.05
C ALA A 285 15.13 22.53 -12.01
N LEU A 286 14.47 21.48 -11.50
CA LEU A 286 13.02 21.44 -11.36
C LEU A 286 12.51 22.50 -10.38
N VAL A 287 13.16 22.65 -9.23
CA VAL A 287 12.82 23.70 -8.25
C VAL A 287 13.05 25.10 -8.83
N ARG A 288 14.16 25.32 -9.56
CA ARG A 288 14.42 26.60 -10.23
C ARG A 288 13.40 26.92 -11.32
N ALA A 289 12.87 25.90 -12.01
CA ALA A 289 11.83 26.08 -13.01
C ALA A 289 10.46 26.43 -12.37
N HIS A 290 10.24 26.06 -11.11
CA HIS A 290 9.00 26.26 -10.38
C HIS A 290 9.23 27.05 -9.06
N PRO A 291 9.70 28.31 -9.14
CA PRO A 291 9.87 29.14 -7.96
C PRO A 291 8.52 29.44 -7.30
N VAL A 292 8.53 29.64 -5.99
CA VAL A 292 7.35 30.07 -5.23
C VAL A 292 6.77 31.35 -5.82
N GLY A 293 5.44 31.38 -5.94
CA GLY A 293 4.67 32.46 -6.54
C GLY A 293 4.47 32.35 -8.05
N ARG A 294 5.17 31.44 -8.73
CA ARG A 294 4.98 31.19 -10.16
C ARG A 294 3.56 30.71 -10.46
N GLU A 295 2.96 31.27 -11.50
CA GLU A 295 1.72 30.77 -12.07
C GLU A 295 2.00 29.57 -13.00
N LEU A 296 1.18 28.54 -12.85
CA LEU A 296 1.20 27.33 -13.65
C LEU A 296 -0.23 26.92 -14.02
N THR A 297 -0.37 25.95 -14.91
CA THR A 297 -1.67 25.38 -15.24
C THR A 297 -1.81 24.04 -14.54
N ALA A 298 -2.83 23.91 -13.69
CA ALA A 298 -3.20 22.65 -13.08
C ALA A 298 -4.42 22.05 -13.81
N TRP A 299 -4.51 20.73 -13.79
CA TRP A 299 -5.65 19.98 -14.28
C TRP A 299 -6.47 19.49 -13.10
N ILE A 300 -7.74 19.84 -13.06
CA ILE A 300 -8.61 19.53 -11.94
C ILE A 300 -9.88 18.83 -12.40
N HIS A 301 -10.43 17.97 -11.55
CA HIS A 301 -11.75 17.40 -11.77
C HIS A 301 -12.84 18.37 -11.27
N PRO A 302 -13.79 18.82 -12.11
CA PRO A 302 -14.71 19.90 -11.74
C PRO A 302 -15.65 19.55 -10.57
N GLN A 303 -16.07 18.28 -10.44
CA GLN A 303 -16.91 17.79 -9.33
C GLN A 303 -16.11 17.26 -8.13
N LYS A 304 -14.81 17.04 -8.29
CA LYS A 304 -13.91 16.51 -7.25
C LYS A 304 -12.65 17.38 -7.22
N PRO A 305 -12.76 18.67 -6.83
CA PRO A 305 -11.67 19.63 -6.95
C PRO A 305 -10.41 19.27 -6.16
N TRP A 306 -10.45 18.37 -5.17
CA TRP A 306 -9.27 17.81 -4.50
C TRP A 306 -8.44 16.87 -5.40
N LEU A 307 -9.01 16.38 -6.51
CA LEU A 307 -8.29 15.68 -7.57
C LEU A 307 -7.68 16.71 -8.54
N ALA A 308 -6.46 17.12 -8.22
CA ALA A 308 -5.67 18.02 -9.06
C ALA A 308 -4.28 17.47 -9.33
N THR A 309 -3.81 17.68 -10.56
CA THR A 309 -2.47 17.29 -11.01
C THR A 309 -1.86 18.36 -11.91
N LEU A 310 -0.53 18.46 -11.97
CA LEU A 310 0.16 19.35 -12.92
C LEU A 310 0.21 18.76 -14.32
N GLU A 311 0.37 17.44 -14.42
CA GLU A 311 0.43 16.72 -15.69
C GLU A 311 -0.58 15.58 -15.71
N THR A 312 -1.20 15.39 -16.88
CA THR A 312 -2.19 14.33 -17.17
C THR A 312 -1.61 13.23 -18.05
N GLY A 313 -0.28 13.24 -18.22
CA GLY A 313 0.43 12.37 -19.16
C GLY A 313 0.62 10.95 -18.62
N PHE A 314 0.48 9.98 -19.53
CA PHE A 314 0.97 8.62 -19.30
C PHE A 314 2.51 8.65 -19.29
N GLN A 315 3.11 8.54 -18.11
CA GLN A 315 4.55 8.36 -17.97
C GLN A 315 5.00 6.97 -18.45
N TRP A 316 6.24 6.86 -18.93
CA TRP A 316 6.83 5.58 -19.37
C TRP A 316 6.83 4.51 -18.28
N HIS A 317 6.97 4.91 -17.01
CA HIS A 317 6.99 3.96 -15.91
C HIS A 317 5.63 3.24 -15.75
N HIS A 318 4.52 3.82 -16.21
CA HIS A 318 3.22 3.16 -16.21
C HIS A 318 3.17 1.93 -17.12
N VAL A 319 4.10 1.77 -18.07
CA VAL A 319 4.22 0.52 -18.85
C VAL A 319 4.51 -0.67 -17.91
N TRP A 320 5.22 -0.43 -16.80
CA TRP A 320 5.46 -1.46 -15.80
C TRP A 320 4.20 -1.91 -15.06
N LEU A 321 3.11 -1.14 -15.14
CA LEU A 321 1.79 -1.55 -14.61
C LEU A 321 1.19 -2.75 -15.36
N LEU A 322 1.65 -3.00 -16.60
CA LEU A 322 1.27 -4.22 -17.34
C LEU A 322 1.91 -5.47 -16.73
N LEU A 323 3.01 -5.34 -15.99
CA LEU A 323 3.70 -6.48 -15.40
C LEU A 323 2.84 -7.16 -14.32
N PRO A 324 2.33 -6.48 -13.28
CA PRO A 324 1.42 -7.11 -12.31
C PRO A 324 0.19 -7.72 -12.98
N LEU A 325 -0.39 -7.05 -13.98
CA LEU A 325 -1.55 -7.57 -14.72
C LEU A 325 -1.20 -8.87 -15.47
N SER A 326 -0.06 -8.92 -16.15
CA SER A 326 0.41 -10.14 -16.83
C SER A 326 0.68 -11.27 -15.83
N VAL A 327 1.23 -10.95 -14.66
CA VAL A 327 1.44 -11.90 -13.56
C VAL A 327 0.10 -12.44 -13.07
N LEU A 328 -0.90 -11.58 -12.87
CA LEU A 328 -2.24 -12.01 -12.48
C LEU A 328 -2.88 -12.93 -13.52
N LEU A 329 -2.82 -12.57 -14.81
CA LEU A 329 -3.37 -13.38 -15.89
C LEU A 329 -2.68 -14.75 -15.98
N ALA A 330 -1.35 -14.78 -15.93
CA ALA A 330 -0.58 -16.02 -15.91
C ALA A 330 -0.90 -16.86 -14.66
N SER A 331 -1.01 -16.23 -13.50
CA SER A 331 -1.34 -16.87 -12.23
C SER A 331 -2.73 -17.51 -12.25
N PHE A 332 -3.72 -16.80 -12.80
CA PHE A 332 -5.09 -17.28 -12.98
C PHE A 332 -5.11 -18.49 -13.91
N TRP A 333 -4.40 -18.40 -15.05
CA TRP A 333 -4.28 -19.52 -15.98
C TRP A 333 -3.61 -20.74 -15.34
N MET A 334 -2.57 -20.57 -14.53
CA MET A 334 -1.91 -21.66 -13.80
C MET A 334 -2.84 -22.34 -12.80
N VAL A 335 -3.62 -21.56 -12.06
CA VAL A 335 -4.65 -22.09 -11.14
C VAL A 335 -5.71 -22.86 -11.93
N TRP A 336 -6.25 -22.28 -12.98
CA TRP A 336 -7.25 -22.90 -13.83
C TRP A 336 -6.75 -24.21 -14.47
N ALA A 337 -5.57 -24.19 -15.09
CA ALA A 337 -4.95 -25.37 -15.71
C ALA A 337 -4.63 -26.46 -14.67
N GLY A 338 -4.19 -26.07 -13.47
CA GLY A 338 -3.96 -27.01 -12.38
C GLY A 338 -5.25 -27.68 -11.88
N LEU A 339 -6.36 -26.94 -11.83
CA LEU A 339 -7.66 -27.40 -11.35
C LEU A 339 -8.49 -28.17 -12.41
N ARG A 340 -8.36 -27.85 -13.71
CA ARG A 340 -9.16 -28.44 -14.80
C ARG A 340 -9.03 -29.96 -14.81
N ARG A 341 -10.09 -30.69 -14.45
CA ARG A 341 -10.06 -32.17 -14.49
C ARG A 341 -9.63 -32.61 -15.89
N PRO A 342 -8.77 -33.64 -16.02
CA PRO A 342 -8.49 -34.15 -17.35
C PRO A 342 -9.86 -34.53 -17.93
N GLY A 343 -10.24 -33.90 -19.03
CA GLY A 343 -11.54 -34.18 -19.63
C GLY A 343 -11.64 -35.67 -19.86
N THR A 344 -12.79 -36.23 -19.52
CA THR A 344 -13.32 -37.45 -20.13
C THR A 344 -13.60 -37.18 -21.62
N GLU A 345 -12.62 -36.64 -22.34
CA GLU A 345 -12.66 -36.42 -23.77
C GLU A 345 -12.29 -37.77 -24.41
N GLY A 346 -13.33 -38.56 -24.71
CA GLY A 346 -13.22 -39.80 -25.47
C GLY A 346 -13.62 -41.06 -24.71
N THR A 347 -14.91 -41.20 -24.41
CA THR A 347 -15.61 -42.50 -24.50
C THR A 347 -16.66 -42.39 -25.58
#